data_AF-A0A815R2N2-F1
#
_entry.id   AF-A0A815R2N2-F1
#
_cell.length_a   1.000
_cell.length_b   1.000
_cell.length_c   1.000
_cell.angle_alpha   90.00
_cell.angle_beta   90.00
_cell.angle_gamma   90.00
#
_symmetry.space_group_name_H-M   'P 1'
#
loop_
_entity.id
_entity.type
_entity.pdbx_description
1 polymer ?
#
loop_
_entity_poly.entity_id
_entity_poly.type
_entity_poly.pdbx_seq_one_letter_code
_entity_poly.pdbx_strand_id
1 'polypeptide(L)'
;MASAYLGDISSPYDLDIASVFDPNDIDIFFLNRQRIRNVRHTEQLIPVFAIPPAGSTPIVCMLRQVLQEKQLEIQERKLLILIATDGVPTNDGGQQHIKRVWV
;
A
#
# COMPACT_ATOMS: atom_id res chain seq x y z
N MET A 1 -15.52 -3.88 4.85
CA MET A 1 -14.35 -4.78 5.00
C MET A 1 -13.34 -3.97 5.82
N ALA A 2 -12.05 -4.29 5.89
CA ALA A 2 -11.01 -3.26 6.07
C ALA A 2 -10.10 -3.36 4.85
N SER A 3 -9.63 -2.24 4.29
CA SER A 3 -8.69 -2.31 3.16
C SER A 3 -7.48 -1.39 3.32
N ALA A 4 -6.31 -1.92 2.98
CA ALA A 4 -5.05 -1.19 2.95
C ALA A 4 -4.39 -1.34 1.58
N TYR A 5 -3.95 -0.24 0.99
CA TYR A 5 -3.23 -0.21 -0.28
C TYR A 5 -1.77 0.07 -0.01
N LEU A 6 -0.89 -0.71 -0.62
CA LEU A 6 0.54 -0.62 -0.40
C LEU A 6 1.24 -0.53 -1.75
N GLY A 7 1.80 0.62 -2.09
CA GLY A 7 2.37 0.73 -3.43
C GLY A 7 3.23 1.92 -3.74
N ASP A 8 4.03 1.71 -4.78
CA ASP A 8 4.74 2.72 -5.54
C ASP A 8 3.84 3.08 -6.74
N ILE A 9 2.80 3.87 -6.46
CA ILE A 9 1.72 4.09 -7.43
C ILE A 9 2.12 5.19 -8.41
N SER A 10 2.03 4.88 -9.69
CA SER A 10 2.18 5.80 -10.82
C SER A 10 0.84 6.26 -11.44
N SER A 11 -0.30 5.73 -10.98
CA SER A 11 -1.62 5.96 -11.59
C SER A 11 -2.79 6.01 -10.60
N PRO A 12 -3.74 6.96 -10.75
CA PRO A 12 -4.92 7.07 -9.89
C PRO A 12 -5.99 5.97 -10.09
N TYR A 13 -5.92 5.19 -11.18
CA TYR A 13 -6.95 4.18 -11.52
C TYR A 13 -6.93 2.93 -10.64
N ASP A 14 -5.84 2.68 -9.89
CA ASP A 14 -5.73 1.52 -9.00
C ASP A 14 -6.69 1.61 -7.78
N LEU A 15 -7.20 2.81 -7.48
CA LEU A 15 -8.18 3.04 -6.41
C LEU A 15 -9.60 2.61 -6.79
N ASP A 16 -9.95 2.61 -8.07
CA ASP A 16 -11.30 2.23 -8.48
C ASP A 16 -11.56 0.76 -8.13
N ILE A 17 -10.56 -0.10 -8.32
CA ILE A 17 -10.58 -1.51 -7.91
C ILE A 17 -10.75 -1.63 -6.39
N ALA A 18 -10.14 -0.71 -5.65
CA ALA A 18 -10.14 -0.70 -4.21
C ALA A 18 -11.49 -0.43 -3.57
N SER A 19 -12.13 0.61 -4.09
CA SER A 19 -13.42 1.11 -3.64
C SER A 19 -14.55 0.09 -3.80
N VAL A 20 -14.40 -0.87 -4.72
CA VAL A 20 -15.32 -1.99 -4.89
C VAL A 20 -15.37 -2.89 -3.64
N PHE A 21 -14.25 -3.04 -2.93
CA PHE A 21 -14.15 -3.99 -1.82
C PHE A 21 -14.47 -3.38 -0.46
N ASP A 22 -14.34 -2.06 -0.30
CA ASP A 22 -14.76 -1.36 0.91
C ASP A 22 -15.44 -0.03 0.59
N PRO A 23 -16.78 0.06 0.72
CA PRO A 23 -17.51 1.29 0.45
C PRO A 23 -17.34 2.34 1.56
N ASN A 24 -16.74 1.98 2.70
CA ASN A 24 -16.75 2.86 3.87
C ASN A 24 -15.53 3.75 3.97
N ASP A 25 -14.31 3.22 3.79
CA ASP A 25 -13.05 3.99 3.88
C ASP A 25 -11.85 3.11 3.50
N ILE A 26 -10.83 3.69 2.86
CA ILE A 26 -9.59 2.99 2.47
C ILE A 26 -8.37 3.73 3.01
N ASP A 27 -7.42 2.99 3.59
CA ASP A 27 -6.13 3.54 3.97
C ASP A 27 -5.06 3.21 2.93
N ILE A 28 -4.26 4.20 2.55
CA ILE A 28 -3.18 4.07 1.57
C ILE A 28 -1.84 4.29 2.26
N PHE A 29 -1.00 3.26 2.21
CA PHE A 29 0.36 3.25 2.71
C PHE A 29 1.33 3.31 1.54
N PHE A 30 2.20 4.31 1.54
CA PHE A 30 3.26 4.42 0.55
C PHE A 30 4.58 3.98 1.15
N LEU A 31 5.48 3.45 0.31
CA LEU A 31 6.78 2.96 0.77
C LEU A 31 7.70 4.07 1.30
N ASN A 32 7.73 5.22 0.61
CA ASN A 32 8.70 6.29 0.89
C ASN A 32 8.06 7.67 1.11
N ARG A 33 6.76 7.72 1.45
CA ARG A 33 6.06 8.97 1.75
C ARG A 33 4.95 8.74 2.77
N GLN A 34 4.38 9.83 3.25
CA GLN A 34 3.35 9.80 4.27
C GLN A 34 2.08 9.08 3.76
N ARG A 35 1.55 8.18 4.59
CA ARG A 35 0.27 7.49 4.36
C ARG A 35 -0.91 8.46 4.34
N ILE A 36 -2.00 8.04 3.71
CA ILE A 36 -3.28 8.74 3.68
C ILE A 36 -4.34 7.81 4.24
N ARG A 37 -5.24 8.35 5.06
CA ARG A 37 -6.30 7.58 5.71
C ARG A 37 -7.67 8.03 5.23
N ASN A 38 -8.64 7.14 5.34
CA ASN A 38 -10.05 7.44 5.04
C ASN A 38 -10.23 8.05 3.64
N VAL A 39 -9.56 7.45 2.66
CA VAL A 39 -9.70 7.81 1.26
C VAL A 39 -11.04 7.25 0.77
N ARG A 40 -11.86 8.13 0.23
CA ARG A 40 -13.19 7.83 -0.31
C ARG A 40 -13.31 8.18 -1.78
N HIS A 41 -12.52 9.14 -2.24
CA HIS A 41 -12.58 9.66 -3.60
C HIS A 41 -11.18 9.88 -4.18
N THR A 42 -11.02 9.59 -5.47
CA THR A 42 -9.74 9.63 -6.19
C THR A 42 -9.12 11.04 -6.21
N GLU A 43 -9.94 12.09 -6.15
CA GLU A 43 -9.50 13.49 -6.12
C GLU A 43 -8.60 13.79 -4.91
N GLN A 44 -8.78 13.07 -3.79
CA GLN A 44 -7.95 13.21 -2.59
C GLN A 44 -6.48 12.80 -2.84
N LEU A 45 -6.22 12.05 -3.92
CA LEU A 45 -4.89 11.53 -4.26
C LEU A 45 -4.18 12.30 -5.36
N ILE A 46 -4.90 13.15 -6.12
CA ILE A 46 -4.31 13.99 -7.18
C ILE A 46 -3.05 14.74 -6.71
N PRO A 47 -3.06 15.47 -5.58
CA PRO A 47 -1.86 16.19 -5.15
C PRO A 47 -0.72 15.26 -4.75
N VAL A 48 -1.02 14.03 -4.33
CA VAL A 48 -0.03 13.06 -3.88
C VAL A 48 0.67 12.42 -5.08
N PHE A 49 -0.06 12.18 -6.17
CA PHE A 49 0.49 11.69 -7.43
C PHE A 49 1.18 12.74 -8.28
N ALA A 50 1.04 14.03 -7.95
CA ALA A 50 1.83 15.08 -8.58
C ALA A 50 3.33 14.95 -8.31
N ILE A 51 3.71 14.26 -7.23
CA ILE A 51 5.10 13.98 -6.88
C ILE A 51 5.41 12.53 -7.27
N PRO A 52 6.35 12.31 -8.20
CA PRO A 52 6.79 10.98 -8.54
C PRO A 52 7.32 10.25 -7.30
N PRO A 53 7.07 8.94 -7.22
CA PRO A 53 7.66 8.12 -6.19
C PRO A 53 9.18 8.06 -6.33
N ALA A 54 9.87 7.90 -5.20
CA ALA A 54 11.33 7.86 -5.12
C ALA A 54 11.76 7.02 -3.93
N GLY A 55 12.97 6.46 -3.98
CA GLY A 55 13.57 5.69 -2.88
C GLY A 55 13.62 4.19 -3.15
N SER A 56 13.68 3.40 -2.08
CA SER A 56 13.76 1.93 -2.13
C SER A 56 12.36 1.31 -2.08
N THR A 57 12.24 -0.01 -2.18
CA THR A 57 10.96 -0.74 -2.17
C THR A 57 10.86 -1.71 -0.96
N PRO A 58 10.88 -1.22 0.30
CA PRO A 58 10.88 -2.04 1.50
C PRO A 58 9.51 -2.65 1.83
N ILE A 59 8.93 -3.41 0.90
CA ILE A 59 7.56 -3.94 0.96
C ILE A 59 7.33 -4.79 2.22
N VAL A 60 8.30 -5.62 2.61
CA VAL A 60 8.16 -6.49 3.80
C VAL A 60 8.09 -5.66 5.09
N CYS A 61 8.88 -4.60 5.17
CA CYS A 61 8.90 -3.71 6.34
C CYS A 61 7.56 -2.98 6.46
N MET A 62 7.10 -2.36 5.36
CA MET A 62 5.83 -1.65 5.34
C MET A 62 4.64 -2.59 5.60
N LEU A 63 4.66 -3.82 5.06
CA LEU A 63 3.60 -4.79 5.33
C LEU A 63 3.50 -5.16 6.82
N ARG A 64 4.64 -5.35 7.50
CA ARG A 64 4.65 -5.59 8.96
C ARG A 64 4.06 -4.40 9.71
N GLN A 65 4.41 -3.19 9.31
CA GLN A 65 3.85 -1.98 9.90
C GLN A 65 2.33 -1.92 9.72
N VAL A 66 1.82 -2.18 8.51
CA VAL A 66 0.37 -2.20 8.23
C VAL A 66 -0.35 -3.23 9.10
N LEU A 67 0.19 -4.45 9.19
CA LEU A 67 -0.41 -5.51 10.00
C LEU A 67 -0.41 -5.18 11.51
N GLN A 68 0.63 -4.51 12.01
CA GLN A 68 0.68 -4.02 13.39
C GLN A 68 -0.32 -2.89 13.62
N GLU A 69 -0.38 -1.89 12.73
CA GLU A 69 -1.33 -0.78 12.85
C GLU A 69 -2.79 -1.25 12.77
N LYS A 70 -3.06 -2.29 11.97
CA LYS A 70 -4.40 -2.84 11.74
C LYS A 70 -4.76 -4.01 12.65
N GLN A 71 -3.95 -4.29 13.68
CA GLN A 71 -4.12 -5.48 14.53
C GLN A 71 -5.52 -5.58 15.15
N LEU A 72 -6.07 -4.45 15.64
CA LEU A 72 -7.43 -4.42 16.20
C LEU A 72 -8.50 -4.66 15.13
N GLU A 73 -8.37 -4.02 13.97
CA GLU A 73 -9.32 -4.19 12.86
C GLU A 73 -9.34 -5.63 12.34
N ILE A 74 -8.19 -6.31 12.32
CA ILE A 74 -8.08 -7.73 11.92
C ILE A 74 -8.86 -8.66 12.86
N GLN A 75 -9.01 -8.29 14.14
CA GLN A 75 -9.80 -9.06 15.11
C GLN A 75 -11.31 -8.90 14.88
N GLU A 76 -11.75 -7.74 14.39
CA GLU A 76 -13.16 -7.41 14.22
C GLU A 76 -13.69 -7.72 12.81
N ARG A 77 -12.83 -7.62 11.79
CA ARG A 77 -13.21 -7.75 10.38
C ARG A 77 -12.06 -8.26 9.52
N LYS A 78 -12.39 -8.81 8.35
CA LYS A 78 -11.39 -9.25 7.36
C LYS A 78 -10.68 -8.02 6.77
N LEU A 79 -9.33 -8.07 6.76
CA LEU A 79 -8.46 -7.07 6.13
C LEU A 79 -8.03 -7.55 4.73
N LEU A 80 -8.26 -6.74 3.70
CA LEU A 80 -7.71 -6.90 2.36
C LEU A 80 -6.55 -5.94 2.15
N ILE A 81 -5.37 -6.48 1.88
CA ILE A 81 -4.20 -5.70 1.52
C ILE A 81 -3.96 -5.84 0.02
N LEU A 82 -4.08 -4.75 -0.74
CA LEU A 82 -3.64 -4.74 -2.14
C LEU A 82 -2.24 -4.14 -2.22
N ILE A 83 -1.34 -4.84 -2.91
CA ILE A 83 0.02 -4.36 -3.16
C ILE A 83 0.14 -3.99 -4.64
N ALA A 84 0.48 -2.73 -4.93
CA ALA A 84 0.67 -2.21 -6.27
C ALA A 84 2.12 -1.68 -6.42
N THR A 85 2.98 -2.42 -7.10
CA THR A 85 4.40 -2.09 -7.24
C THR A 85 4.89 -2.50 -8.62
N ASP A 86 5.70 -1.65 -9.26
CA ASP A 86 6.40 -1.94 -10.52
C ASP A 86 7.86 -2.39 -10.28
N GLY A 87 8.39 -2.16 -9.08
CA GLY A 87 9.75 -2.50 -8.67
C GLY A 87 9.91 -3.85 -7.96
N VAL A 88 11.16 -4.30 -7.86
CA VAL A 88 11.57 -5.51 -7.11
C VAL A 88 11.68 -5.18 -5.62
N PRO A 89 11.17 -6.00 -4.67
CA PRO A 89 11.29 -5.72 -3.24
C PRO A 89 12.75 -5.55 -2.78
N THR A 90 13.00 -4.57 -1.92
CA THR A 90 14.30 -4.36 -1.27
C THR A 90 14.23 -4.58 0.24
N ASN A 91 15.38 -4.81 0.87
CA ASN A 91 15.52 -4.73 2.32
C ASN A 91 15.64 -3.26 2.78
N ASP A 92 15.78 -3.05 4.10
CA ASP A 92 15.91 -1.72 4.71
C ASP A 92 17.19 -0.98 4.27
N GLY A 93 18.18 -1.71 3.75
CA GLY A 93 19.40 -1.17 3.14
C GLY A 93 19.29 -0.88 1.63
N GLY A 94 18.09 -1.00 1.05
CA GLY A 94 17.86 -0.77 -0.38
C GLY A 94 18.40 -1.87 -1.31
N GLN A 95 18.89 -2.99 -0.76
CA GLN A 95 19.37 -4.11 -1.56
C GLN A 95 18.19 -5.00 -1.96
N GLN A 96 18.17 -5.48 -3.20
CA GLN A 96 17.11 -6.35 -3.68
C GLN A 96 17.03 -7.61 -2.83
N HIS A 97 15.83 -7.89 -2.33
CA HIS A 97 15.52 -9.07 -1.54
C HIS A 97 15.11 -10.21 -2.48
N ILE A 98 16.07 -10.70 -3.27
CA ILE A 98 15.86 -11.82 -4.19
C ILE A 98 16.01 -13.13 -3.41
N LYS A 99 14.89 -13.74 -2.99
CA LYS A 99 14.88 -15.18 -2.75
C LYS A 99 14.44 -15.86 -4.04
N ARG A 100 15.39 -16.46 -4.77
CA ARG A 100 15.07 -17.42 -5.83
C ARG A 100 14.33 -18.58 -5.18
N VAL A 101 13.01 -18.62 -5.35
CA VAL A 101 12.21 -19.82 -5.07
C VAL A 101 12.17 -20.58 -6.39
N TRP A 102 12.97 -21.64 -6.48
CA TRP A 102 12.78 -22.64 -7.53
C TRP A 102 11.58 -23.49 -7.09
N VAL A 103 10.51 -23.46 -7.88
CA VAL A 103 9.42 -24.45 -7.80
C VAL A 103 9.59 -25.39 -8.98
#